data_AF-A0A0X3BPD1-F1
#
_entry.id   AF-A0A0X3BPD1-F1
#
_cell.length_a   1.000
_cell.length_b   1.000
_cell.length_c   1.000
_cell.angle_alpha   90.00
_cell.angle_beta   90.00
_cell.angle_gamma   90.00
#
_symmetry.space_group_name_H-M   'P 1'
#
loop_
_entity.id
_entity.type
_entity.pdbx_description
1 polymer ?
#
loop_
_entity_poly.entity_id
_entity_poly.type
_entity_poly.pdbx_seq_one_letter_code
_entity_poly.pdbx_strand_id
1 'polypeptide(L)'
;MILVIDLCYREGSLSRDEFVGPVARILREAGASPVVRHYTTVGAPDLEAADGAVLCGTALKDRGFAEHPGRFRWLSAFERPVLGISSGMLALAAAFGGGIEPCPGIGMTDVRVVAPDPLLAGKETFAAYELHECTVQIPDRFIPLAVSDRCVQAIRHRSLPLYGLLFHPEVRNEWIIERFLRLVESA
;
A
#
# COMPACT_ATOMS: atom_id res chain seq x y z
N MET A 1 17.36 -3.13 0.16
CA MET A 1 16.85 -1.74 0.18
C MET A 1 15.36 -1.76 -0.11
N ILE A 2 14.56 -1.02 0.66
CA ILE A 2 13.11 -0.90 0.41
C ILE A 2 12.81 0.49 -0.14
N LEU A 3 12.18 0.57 -1.31
CA LEU A 3 11.77 1.85 -1.89
C LEU A 3 10.44 2.29 -1.28
N VAL A 4 10.45 3.39 -0.53
CA VAL A 4 9.24 3.98 0.05
C VAL A 4 8.81 5.15 -0.82
N ILE A 5 7.64 5.03 -1.43
CA ILE A 5 7.13 5.98 -2.43
C ILE A 5 6.10 6.89 -1.78
N ASP A 6 6.47 8.16 -1.65
CA ASP A 6 5.63 9.26 -1.20
C ASP A 6 4.65 9.65 -2.33
N LEU A 7 3.35 9.48 -2.07
CA LEU A 7 2.26 9.83 -2.99
C LEU A 7 1.65 11.20 -2.73
N CYS A 8 2.11 11.94 -1.71
CA CYS A 8 1.53 13.22 -1.33
C CYS A 8 1.62 14.24 -2.49
N TYR A 9 0.80 15.28 -2.45
CA TYR A 9 0.65 16.25 -3.55
C TYR A 9 1.96 16.93 -3.99
N ARG A 10 2.93 17.09 -3.07
CA ARG A 10 4.26 17.61 -3.37
C ARG A 10 5.33 16.96 -2.50
N GLU A 11 6.53 16.89 -3.06
CA GLU A 11 7.73 16.53 -2.34
C GLU A 11 7.95 17.47 -1.14
N GLY A 12 8.23 16.89 0.03
CA GLY A 12 8.45 17.64 1.27
C GLY A 12 7.18 18.30 1.84
N SER A 13 5.98 17.87 1.44
CA SER A 13 4.74 18.28 2.10
C SER A 13 4.69 17.83 3.56
N LEU A 14 3.95 18.55 4.41
CA LEU A 14 3.77 18.15 5.83
C LEU A 14 3.05 16.79 5.96
N SER A 15 2.17 16.44 5.02
CA SER A 15 1.49 15.15 4.99
C SER A 15 2.46 13.97 4.88
N ARG A 16 3.66 14.18 4.33
CA ARG A 16 4.72 13.17 4.32
C ARG A 16 5.06 12.68 5.74
N ASP A 17 5.06 13.57 6.73
CA ASP A 17 5.41 13.19 8.11
C ASP A 17 4.32 12.35 8.78
N GLU A 18 3.09 12.39 8.26
CA GLU A 18 1.96 11.59 8.72
C GLU A 18 1.86 10.24 8.00
N PHE A 19 2.05 10.20 6.67
CA PHE A 19 1.78 9.00 5.88
C PHE A 19 3.02 8.23 5.39
N VAL A 20 4.18 8.88 5.39
CA VAL A 20 5.43 8.31 4.85
C VAL A 20 6.47 8.11 5.95
N GLY A 21 6.61 9.10 6.83
CA GLY A 21 7.53 9.07 7.97
C GLY A 21 7.35 7.82 8.85
N PRO A 22 6.13 7.49 9.32
CA PRO A 22 5.87 6.33 10.15
C PRO A 22 6.17 5.01 9.45
N VAL A 23 5.78 4.86 8.19
CA VAL A 23 6.11 3.67 7.37
C VAL A 23 7.63 3.47 7.28
N ALA A 24 8.37 4.52 6.94
CA ALA A 24 9.83 4.47 6.86
C ALA A 24 10.47 4.21 8.23
N ARG A 25 9.89 4.71 9.33
CA ARG A 25 10.35 4.43 10.70
C ARG A 25 10.18 2.95 11.04
N ILE A 26 8.99 2.39 10.84
CA ILE A 26 8.69 0.97 11.11
C ILE A 26 9.62 0.05 10.32
N LEU A 27 9.86 0.35 9.05
CA LEU A 27 10.81 -0.40 8.22
C LEU A 27 12.25 -0.38 8.79
N ARG A 28 12.72 0.78 9.28
CA ARG A 28 14.05 0.88 9.92
C ARG A 28 14.13 0.09 11.22
N GLU A 29 13.11 0.21 12.06
CA GLU A 29 13.03 -0.51 13.33
C GLU A 29 12.98 -2.03 13.13
N ALA A 30 12.38 -2.48 12.04
CA ALA A 30 12.37 -3.87 11.60
C ALA A 30 13.68 -4.33 10.91
N GLY A 31 14.70 -3.46 10.81
CA GLY A 31 16.03 -3.80 10.26
C GLY A 31 16.22 -3.54 8.77
N ALA A 32 15.24 -2.95 8.08
CA ALA A 32 15.37 -2.60 6.67
C ALA A 32 16.09 -1.25 6.45
N SER A 33 16.59 -1.04 5.23
CA SER A 33 17.13 0.23 4.76
C SER A 33 16.17 0.90 3.79
N PRO A 34 15.20 1.73 4.26
CA PRO A 34 14.25 2.39 3.39
C PRO A 34 14.83 3.64 2.73
N VAL A 35 14.61 3.77 1.43
CA VAL A 35 14.90 4.97 0.64
C VAL A 35 13.58 5.62 0.24
N VAL A 36 13.37 6.86 0.65
CA VAL A 36 12.14 7.60 0.34
C VAL A 36 12.31 8.37 -0.98
N ARG A 37 11.33 8.25 -1.88
CA ARG A 37 11.23 9.02 -3.12
C ARG A 37 9.80 9.49 -3.31
N HIS A 38 9.64 10.69 -3.84
CA HIS A 38 8.34 11.15 -4.32
C HIS A 38 7.98 10.46 -5.63
N TYR A 39 6.71 10.11 -5.85
CA TYR A 39 6.29 9.35 -7.03
C TYR A 39 6.66 10.01 -8.38
N THR A 40 6.83 11.33 -8.41
CA THR A 40 7.26 12.06 -9.61
C THR A 40 8.76 11.93 -9.91
N THR A 41 9.57 11.53 -8.93
CA THR A 41 11.03 11.42 -9.03
C THR A 41 11.54 9.98 -9.08
N VAL A 42 10.69 8.99 -8.85
CA VAL A 42 11.04 7.56 -9.01
C VAL A 42 11.50 7.29 -10.45
N GLY A 43 12.74 6.80 -10.59
CA GLY A 43 13.34 6.42 -11.87
C GLY A 43 13.74 4.94 -11.93
N ALA A 44 14.21 4.51 -13.11
CA ALA A 44 14.71 3.14 -13.31
C ALA A 44 15.80 2.72 -12.30
N PRO A 45 16.79 3.57 -11.95
CA PRO A 45 17.80 3.20 -10.96
C PRO A 45 17.23 2.91 -9.56
N ASP A 46 16.21 3.66 -9.13
CA ASP A 46 15.55 3.40 -7.84
C ASP A 46 14.84 2.04 -7.87
N LEU A 47 14.15 1.72 -8.97
CA LEU A 47 13.45 0.46 -9.16
C LEU A 47 14.41 -0.72 -9.28
N GLU A 48 15.50 -0.61 -10.03
CA GLU A 48 16.50 -1.67 -10.19
C GLU A 48 17.15 -2.03 -8.85
N ALA A 49 17.46 -1.04 -8.01
CA ALA A 49 18.11 -1.25 -6.72
C ALA A 49 17.17 -1.72 -5.58
N ALA A 50 15.84 -1.65 -5.75
CA ALA A 50 14.89 -1.92 -4.68
C ALA A 50 14.54 -3.41 -4.56
N ASP A 51 14.72 -4.03 -3.39
CA ASP A 51 14.31 -5.41 -3.13
C ASP A 51 12.80 -5.54 -2.93
N GLY A 52 12.13 -4.43 -2.64
CA GLY A 52 10.69 -4.29 -2.51
C GLY A 52 10.28 -2.83 -2.46
N ALA A 53 8.98 -2.54 -2.63
CA ALA A 53 8.48 -1.17 -2.62
C ALA A 53 7.22 -1.00 -1.76
N VAL A 54 7.04 0.18 -1.18
CA VAL A 54 5.82 0.56 -0.46
C VAL A 54 5.28 1.86 -1.07
N LEU A 55 4.04 1.84 -1.56
CA LEU A 55 3.32 3.04 -1.99
C LEU A 55 2.50 3.55 -0.80
N CYS A 56 2.88 4.70 -0.25
CA CYS A 56 2.27 5.25 0.96
C CYS A 56 0.88 5.86 0.72
N GLY A 57 0.15 6.07 1.82
CA GLY A 57 -1.09 6.82 1.81
C GLY A 57 -0.86 8.32 1.58
N THR A 58 -1.96 9.07 1.51
CA THR A 58 -1.98 10.53 1.40
C THR A 58 -3.06 11.10 2.31
N ALA A 59 -3.06 12.42 2.51
CA ALA A 59 -4.14 13.10 3.21
C ALA A 59 -5.48 12.93 2.46
N LEU A 60 -6.60 13.10 3.17
CA LEU A 60 -7.92 13.11 2.54
C LEU A 60 -7.95 14.11 1.38
N LYS A 61 -8.53 13.68 0.25
CA LYS A 61 -8.65 14.43 -1.02
C LYS A 61 -7.34 14.68 -1.77
N ASP A 62 -6.18 14.30 -1.23
CA ASP A 62 -4.92 14.34 -1.96
C ASP A 62 -4.84 13.17 -2.95
N ARG A 63 -5.21 13.44 -4.20
CA ARG A 63 -5.29 12.46 -5.29
C ARG A 63 -4.43 12.84 -6.50
N GLY A 64 -3.46 13.75 -6.35
CA GLY A 64 -2.64 14.23 -7.47
C GLY A 64 -1.88 13.09 -8.19
N PHE A 65 -1.55 12.01 -7.48
CA PHE A 65 -0.95 10.81 -8.07
C PHE A 65 -1.84 10.16 -9.15
N ALA A 66 -3.17 10.25 -9.02
CA ALA A 66 -4.13 9.63 -9.93
C ALA A 66 -4.15 10.30 -11.32
N GLU A 67 -3.71 11.56 -11.40
CA GLU A 67 -3.54 12.28 -12.67
C GLU A 67 -2.31 11.81 -13.46
N HIS A 68 -1.45 10.99 -12.83
CA HIS A 68 -0.18 10.53 -13.37
C HIS A 68 -0.08 9.00 -13.46
N PRO A 69 -1.07 8.28 -14.04
CA PRO A 69 -1.09 6.81 -14.03
C PRO A 69 0.12 6.18 -14.74
N GLY A 70 0.74 6.91 -15.67
CA GLY A 70 1.98 6.50 -16.34
C GLY A 70 3.15 6.23 -15.38
N ARG A 71 3.16 6.86 -14.20
CA ARG A 71 4.21 6.71 -13.18
C ARG A 71 4.17 5.36 -12.46
N PHE A 72 3.08 4.61 -12.58
CA PHE A 72 2.87 3.32 -11.90
C PHE A 72 2.91 2.11 -12.83
N ARG A 73 3.19 2.32 -14.13
CA ARG A 73 3.26 1.24 -15.13
C ARG A 73 4.33 0.19 -14.84
N TRP A 74 5.36 0.55 -14.07
CA TRP A 74 6.41 -0.38 -13.66
C TRP A 74 5.88 -1.51 -12.78
N LEU A 75 4.75 -1.33 -12.08
CA LEU A 75 4.16 -2.34 -11.19
C LEU A 75 3.89 -3.68 -11.90
N SER A 76 3.57 -3.67 -13.20
CA SER A 76 3.31 -4.90 -13.95
C SER A 76 4.58 -5.67 -14.33
N ALA A 77 5.75 -5.01 -14.28
CA ALA A 77 7.05 -5.60 -14.62
C ALA A 77 7.97 -5.76 -13.40
N PHE A 78 7.50 -5.37 -12.21
CA PHE A 78 8.27 -5.45 -10.99
C PHE A 78 7.94 -6.74 -10.26
N GLU A 79 8.85 -7.70 -10.36
CA GLU A 79 8.68 -9.07 -9.85
C GLU A 79 8.94 -9.21 -8.34
N ARG A 80 9.29 -8.11 -7.68
CA ARG A 80 9.60 -8.03 -6.24
C ARG A 80 8.39 -7.54 -5.43
N PRO A 81 8.32 -7.80 -4.12
CA PRO A 81 7.12 -7.45 -3.36
C PRO A 81 6.80 -5.96 -3.33
N VAL A 82 5.51 -5.63 -3.47
CA VAL A 82 4.99 -4.27 -3.36
C VAL A 82 3.80 -4.22 -2.41
N LEU A 83 3.78 -3.22 -1.53
CA LEU A 83 2.67 -2.93 -0.64
C LEU A 83 2.10 -1.53 -0.91
N GLY A 84 0.85 -1.43 -1.34
CA GLY A 84 0.10 -0.17 -1.43
C GLY A 84 -0.74 0.07 -0.19
N ILE A 85 -0.61 1.24 0.44
CA ILE A 85 -1.32 1.63 1.66
C ILE A 85 -2.29 2.78 1.35
N SER A 86 -3.58 2.63 1.68
CA SER A 86 -4.65 3.60 1.42
C SER A 86 -4.62 4.09 -0.03
N SER A 87 -4.24 5.35 -0.30
CA SER A 87 -4.00 5.88 -1.65
C SER A 87 -3.06 5.02 -2.52
N GLY A 88 -2.08 4.34 -1.90
CA GLY A 88 -1.21 3.38 -2.58
C GLY A 88 -1.95 2.17 -3.12
N MET A 89 -3.00 1.69 -2.44
CA MET A 89 -3.88 0.64 -2.98
C MET A 89 -4.67 1.13 -4.19
N LEU A 90 -5.10 2.39 -4.20
CA LEU A 90 -5.78 3.00 -5.35
C LEU A 90 -4.85 3.09 -6.56
N ALA A 91 -3.62 3.59 -6.36
CA ALA A 91 -2.60 3.67 -7.43
C ALA A 91 -2.28 2.29 -7.99
N LEU A 92 -2.14 1.30 -7.10
CA LEU A 92 -1.87 -0.08 -7.47
C LEU A 92 -3.03 -0.67 -8.27
N ALA A 93 -4.28 -0.56 -7.81
CA ALA A 93 -5.44 -1.07 -8.54
C ALA A 93 -5.59 -0.40 -9.92
N ALA A 94 -5.42 0.93 -9.99
CA ALA A 94 -5.51 1.70 -11.24
C ALA A 94 -4.47 1.25 -12.28
N ALA A 95 -3.25 0.88 -11.86
CA ALA A 95 -2.22 0.35 -12.75
C ALA A 95 -2.62 -0.97 -13.44
N PHE A 96 -3.60 -1.69 -12.88
CA PHE A 96 -4.16 -2.92 -13.44
C PHE A 96 -5.59 -2.73 -13.97
N GLY A 97 -6.00 -1.49 -14.24
CA GLY A 97 -7.31 -1.17 -14.81
C GLY A 97 -8.47 -1.19 -13.82
N GLY A 98 -8.19 -1.22 -12.52
CA GLY A 98 -9.21 -1.11 -11.47
C GLY A 98 -9.83 0.27 -11.40
N GLY A 99 -11.15 0.32 -11.23
CA GLY A 99 -11.90 1.55 -10.92
C GLY A 99 -11.94 1.82 -9.41
N ILE A 100 -12.56 2.93 -9.04
CA ILE A 100 -12.86 3.29 -7.65
C ILE A 100 -14.35 3.49 -7.45
N GLU A 101 -14.82 3.24 -6.24
CA GLU A 101 -16.21 3.49 -5.84
C GLU A 101 -16.27 4.14 -4.44
N PRO A 102 -17.32 4.94 -4.14
CA PRO A 102 -17.45 5.59 -2.84
C PRO A 102 -17.52 4.58 -1.69
N CYS A 103 -16.61 4.69 -0.73
CA CYS A 103 -16.61 3.94 0.54
C CYS A 103 -15.90 4.81 1.59
N PRO A 104 -16.54 5.85 2.12
CA PRO A 104 -15.90 6.74 3.08
C PRO A 104 -15.70 6.03 4.43
N GLY A 105 -14.47 6.09 4.95
CA GLY A 105 -14.04 5.51 6.21
C GLY A 105 -13.08 6.45 6.93
N ILE A 106 -13.44 6.82 8.17
CA ILE A 106 -12.59 7.63 9.05
C ILE A 106 -12.64 7.01 10.45
N GLY A 107 -11.48 6.65 11.00
CA GLY A 107 -11.36 6.09 12.34
C GLY A 107 -11.20 4.57 12.34
N MET A 108 -11.49 3.95 13.47
CA MET A 108 -11.32 2.50 13.65
C MET A 108 -12.45 1.73 12.98
N THR A 109 -12.10 0.69 12.23
CA THR A 109 -13.04 -0.30 11.68
C THR A 109 -12.61 -1.71 12.09
N ASP A 110 -13.57 -2.62 12.20
CA ASP A 110 -13.29 -4.05 12.24
C ASP A 110 -13.03 -4.58 10.82
N VAL A 111 -11.96 -5.35 10.68
CA VAL A 111 -11.53 -5.99 9.44
C VAL A 111 -11.54 -7.50 9.65
N ARG A 112 -12.17 -8.22 8.73
CA ARG A 112 -12.22 -9.68 8.70
C ARG A 112 -11.40 -10.23 7.53
N VAL A 113 -10.53 -11.18 7.83
CA VAL A 113 -9.74 -11.91 6.84
C VAL A 113 -10.64 -12.93 6.14
N VAL A 114 -10.59 -12.95 4.81
CA VAL A 114 -11.45 -13.80 3.96
C VAL A 114 -10.68 -14.77 3.09
N ALA A 115 -9.36 -14.62 2.99
CA ALA A 115 -8.48 -15.55 2.31
C ALA A 115 -7.17 -15.72 3.09
N PRO A 116 -6.62 -16.94 3.15
CA PRO A 116 -5.34 -17.18 3.81
C PRO A 116 -4.20 -16.53 3.02
N ASP A 117 -3.33 -15.81 3.72
CA ASP A 117 -2.16 -15.19 3.14
C ASP A 117 -1.06 -15.00 4.19
N PRO A 118 0.23 -15.20 3.87
CA PRO A 118 1.33 -14.92 4.80
C PRO A 118 1.30 -13.51 5.40
N LEU A 119 0.84 -12.51 4.66
CA LEU A 119 0.74 -11.13 5.13
C LEU A 119 -0.22 -11.02 6.32
N LEU A 120 -1.34 -11.75 6.31
CA LEU A 120 -2.39 -11.71 7.33
C LEU A 120 -2.47 -12.99 8.19
N ALA A 121 -1.46 -13.87 8.11
CA ALA A 121 -1.44 -15.17 8.78
C ALA A 121 -1.78 -15.11 10.28
N GLY A 122 -2.62 -16.01 10.75
CA GLY A 122 -3.03 -16.09 12.17
C GLY A 122 -3.93 -14.93 12.64
N LYS A 123 -4.52 -14.17 11.72
CA LYS A 123 -5.58 -13.20 12.01
C LYS A 123 -6.88 -13.66 11.35
N GLU A 124 -7.93 -13.75 12.15
CA GLU A 124 -9.31 -13.91 11.64
C GLU A 124 -9.99 -12.56 11.53
N THR A 125 -9.85 -11.74 12.58
CA THR A 125 -10.33 -10.36 12.65
C THR A 125 -9.31 -9.46 13.35
N PHE A 126 -9.33 -8.17 13.05
CA PHE A 126 -8.56 -7.15 13.76
C PHE A 126 -9.15 -5.75 13.52
N ALA A 127 -8.87 -4.82 14.43
CA ALA A 127 -9.22 -3.41 14.25
C ALA A 127 -8.14 -2.68 13.45
N ALA A 128 -8.54 -1.90 12.45
CA ALA A 128 -7.67 -1.11 11.58
C ALA A 128 -8.11 0.35 11.53
N TYR A 129 -7.17 1.26 11.29
CA TYR A 129 -7.46 2.69 11.16
C TYR A 129 -7.64 3.09 9.69
N GLU A 130 -8.82 3.58 9.35
CA GLU A 130 -9.19 4.07 8.01
C GLU A 130 -9.10 5.60 7.92
N LEU A 131 -8.65 6.08 6.76
CA LEU A 131 -8.73 7.47 6.37
C LEU A 131 -8.85 7.57 4.84
N HIS A 132 -10.05 7.33 4.30
CA HIS A 132 -10.30 7.31 2.85
C HIS A 132 -11.76 7.69 2.50
N GLU A 133 -11.99 8.06 1.24
CA GLU A 133 -13.34 8.38 0.72
C GLU A 133 -13.85 7.30 -0.25
N CYS A 134 -12.96 6.50 -0.83
CA CYS A 134 -13.27 5.51 -1.84
C CYS A 134 -12.50 4.22 -1.61
N THR A 135 -13.07 3.13 -2.10
CA THR A 135 -12.41 1.83 -2.22
C THR A 135 -12.17 1.52 -3.70
N VAL A 136 -11.54 0.39 -3.99
CA VAL A 136 -11.28 -0.08 -5.35
C VAL A 136 -12.30 -1.11 -5.78
N GLN A 137 -12.70 -1.03 -7.04
CA GLN A 137 -13.27 -2.18 -7.72
C GLN A 137 -12.13 -3.17 -7.98
N ILE A 138 -12.20 -4.35 -7.37
CA ILE A 138 -11.12 -5.33 -7.40
C ILE A 138 -10.81 -5.69 -8.87
N PRO A 139 -9.61 -5.42 -9.39
CA PRO A 139 -9.28 -5.79 -10.77
C PRO A 139 -9.26 -7.32 -10.93
N ASP A 140 -9.55 -7.84 -12.12
CA ASP A 140 -9.67 -9.30 -12.40
C ASP A 140 -8.49 -10.14 -11.89
N ARG A 141 -7.28 -9.56 -11.96
CA ARG A 141 -6.03 -10.20 -11.55
C ARG A 141 -5.78 -10.16 -10.04
N PHE A 142 -6.70 -9.63 -9.26
CA PHE A 142 -6.60 -9.55 -7.80
C PHE A 142 -7.65 -10.43 -7.12
N ILE A 143 -7.36 -10.78 -5.88
CA ILE A 143 -8.29 -11.42 -4.96
C ILE A 143 -8.38 -10.60 -3.66
N PRO A 144 -9.56 -10.53 -3.01
CA PRO A 144 -9.67 -9.95 -1.69
C PRO A 144 -8.98 -10.84 -0.65
N LEU A 145 -8.19 -10.23 0.24
CA LEU A 145 -7.62 -10.88 1.42
C LEU A 145 -8.40 -10.55 2.69
N ALA A 146 -8.94 -9.34 2.79
CA ALA A 146 -9.72 -8.90 3.93
C ALA A 146 -10.81 -7.90 3.53
N VAL A 147 -11.88 -7.85 4.31
CA VAL A 147 -13.05 -6.98 4.10
C VAL A 147 -13.50 -6.37 5.42
N SER A 148 -14.16 -5.21 5.36
CA SER A 148 -15.02 -4.72 6.44
C SER A 148 -16.49 -4.96 6.07
N ASP A 149 -17.42 -4.52 6.90
CA ASP A 149 -18.86 -4.58 6.58
C ASP A 149 -19.24 -3.70 5.38
N ARG A 150 -18.35 -2.78 4.97
CA ARG A 150 -18.60 -1.80 3.91
C ARG A 150 -17.93 -2.14 2.59
N CYS A 151 -16.65 -2.49 2.61
CA CYS A 151 -15.88 -2.68 1.39
C CYS A 151 -14.65 -3.57 1.59
N VAL A 152 -13.96 -3.88 0.49
CA VAL A 152 -12.67 -4.57 0.52
C VAL A 152 -11.63 -3.73 1.25
N GLN A 153 -10.83 -4.39 2.09
CA GLN A 153 -9.83 -3.76 2.96
C GLN A 153 -8.41 -4.18 2.62
N ALA A 154 -8.25 -5.37 2.03
CA ALA A 154 -6.97 -5.82 1.51
C ALA A 154 -7.16 -6.64 0.24
N ILE A 155 -6.27 -6.47 -0.73
CA ILE A 155 -6.21 -7.24 -1.98
C ILE A 155 -4.80 -7.75 -2.23
N ARG A 156 -4.69 -8.82 -3.02
CA ARG A 156 -3.42 -9.35 -3.53
C ARG A 156 -3.53 -9.73 -5.00
N HIS A 157 -2.48 -9.47 -5.78
CA HIS A 157 -2.39 -9.95 -7.16
C HIS A 157 -2.23 -11.48 -7.19
N ARG A 158 -2.94 -12.17 -8.09
CA ARG A 158 -2.99 -13.64 -8.16
C ARG A 158 -1.63 -14.28 -8.38
N SER A 159 -0.73 -13.62 -9.12
CA SER A 159 0.58 -14.18 -9.52
C SER A 159 1.80 -13.34 -9.15
N LEU A 160 1.61 -12.06 -8.81
CA LEU A 160 2.72 -11.14 -8.51
C LEU A 160 2.66 -10.84 -7.01
N PRO A 161 3.79 -10.55 -6.36
CA PRO A 161 3.82 -10.26 -4.91
C PRO A 161 3.33 -8.83 -4.61
N LEU A 162 2.19 -8.43 -5.19
CA LEU A 162 1.60 -7.11 -5.04
C LEU A 162 0.41 -7.18 -4.09
N TYR A 163 0.43 -6.31 -3.09
CA TYR A 163 -0.57 -6.24 -2.01
C TYR A 163 -1.10 -4.81 -1.93
N GLY A 164 -2.40 -4.65 -1.69
CA GLY A 164 -3.02 -3.36 -1.42
C GLY A 164 -3.80 -3.43 -0.11
N LEU A 165 -3.69 -2.42 0.73
CA LEU A 165 -4.42 -2.23 1.97
C LEU A 165 -5.16 -0.90 1.90
N LEU A 166 -6.43 -0.87 2.29
CA LEU A 166 -7.22 0.37 2.29
C LEU A 166 -7.02 1.19 3.57
N PHE A 167 -6.65 0.52 4.65
CA PHE A 167 -6.35 1.10 5.96
C PHE A 167 -4.86 1.43 6.12
N HIS A 168 -4.53 2.13 7.21
CA HIS A 168 -3.18 2.58 7.55
C HIS A 168 -2.53 1.65 8.61
N PRO A 169 -1.77 0.61 8.20
CA PRO A 169 -1.11 -0.28 9.15
C PRO A 169 -0.10 0.44 10.05
N GLU A 170 0.49 1.53 9.60
CA GLU A 170 1.43 2.36 10.36
C GLU A 170 0.84 3.02 11.61
N VAL A 171 -0.49 2.99 11.79
CA VAL A 171 -1.17 3.56 12.97
C VAL A 171 -1.45 2.49 14.03
N ARG A 172 -1.86 1.27 13.64
CA ARG A 172 -2.32 0.22 14.59
C ARG A 172 -1.90 -1.21 14.24
N ASN A 173 -1.37 -1.45 13.05
CA ASN A 173 -1.10 -2.79 12.54
C ASN A 173 0.31 -2.88 11.93
N GLU A 174 1.31 -2.31 12.61
CA GLU A 174 2.72 -2.26 12.16
C GLU A 174 3.26 -3.65 11.81
N TRP A 175 2.76 -4.70 12.48
CA TRP A 175 3.03 -6.11 12.21
C TRP A 175 2.79 -6.53 10.74
N ILE A 176 1.94 -5.82 9.99
CA ILE A 176 1.72 -6.06 8.56
C ILE A 176 2.93 -5.59 7.74
N ILE A 177 3.50 -4.43 8.07
CA ILE A 177 4.71 -3.90 7.43
C ILE A 177 5.91 -4.82 7.73
N GLU A 178 6.02 -5.31 8.97
CA GLU A 178 7.05 -6.30 9.35
C GLU A 178 6.91 -7.62 8.58
N ARG A 179 5.66 -8.10 8.37
CA ARG A 179 5.40 -9.30 7.57
C ARG A 179 5.71 -9.10 6.10
N PHE A 180 5.38 -7.92 5.57
CA PHE A 180 5.77 -7.53 4.23
C PHE A 180 7.30 -7.58 4.06
N LEU A 181 8.07 -7.11 5.04
CA LEU A 181 9.52 -7.18 5.00
C LEU A 181 10.03 -8.63 4.94
N ARG A 182 9.46 -9.55 5.72
CA ARG A 182 9.81 -10.98 5.64
C ARG A 182 9.52 -11.60 4.28
N LEU A 183 8.49 -11.13 3.58
CA LEU A 183 8.21 -11.55 2.20
C LEU A 183 9.27 -11.05 1.23
N VAL A 184 9.81 -9.85 1.44
CA VAL A 184 10.92 -9.31 0.64
C VAL A 184 12.20 -10.12 0.85
N GLU A 185 12.50 -10.52 2.08
CA GLU A 185 13.69 -11.32 2.41
C GLU A 185 13.63 -12.76 1.88
N SER A 186 12.43 -13.25 1.57
CA SER A 186 12.19 -14.62 1.09
C SER A 186 12.02 -14.73 -0.43
N ALA A 187 12.05 -13.60 -1.15
CA ALA A 187 11.86 -13.51 -2.60
C ALA A 187 13.21 -13.63 -3.34
#